data_AF-A0A977KUQ0-F1
#
_entry.id   AF-A0A977KUQ0-F1
#
_cell.length_a   1.000
_cell.length_b   1.000
_cell.length_c   1.000
_cell.angle_alpha   90.00
_cell.angle_beta   90.00
_cell.angle_gamma   90.00
#
_symmetry.space_group_name_H-M   'P 1'
#
loop_
_entity.id
_entity.type
_entity.pdbx_description
1 polymer ?
#
loop_
_entity_poly.entity_id
_entity_poly.type
_entity_poly.pdbx_seq_one_letter_code
_entity_poly.pdbx_strand_id
1 'polypeptide(L)'
;MDEDFVKALKVRNVDVLTVADAGMFHRSDEEQLDWAKQNGRVIFSFNTRDFYRLHTTLVSKGLSHAGIILAPQQRYGIGDLMRGVLRLINTKSSAEMQGQLEFLSHWI
;
A
#
# COMPACT_ATOMS: atom_id res chain seq x y z
N MET A 1 -5.58 -3.06 10.43
CA MET A 1 -6.07 -2.02 9.49
C MET A 1 -7.50 -1.73 9.87
N ASP A 2 -7.93 -0.46 9.81
CA ASP A 2 -9.28 -0.06 10.18
C ASP A 2 -10.31 -0.62 9.19
N GLU A 3 -11.29 -1.39 9.65
CA GLU A 3 -12.31 -1.98 8.77
C GLU A 3 -13.14 -0.92 8.07
N ASP A 4 -13.39 0.21 8.72
CA ASP A 4 -14.21 1.29 8.17
C ASP A 4 -13.51 1.96 6.99
N PHE A 5 -12.18 2.05 7.04
CA PHE A 5 -11.39 2.54 5.92
C PHE A 5 -11.48 1.62 4.70
N VAL A 6 -11.36 0.30 4.89
CA VAL A 6 -11.48 -0.69 3.82
C VAL A 6 -12.89 -0.67 3.22
N LYS A 7 -13.92 -0.63 4.07
CA LYS A 7 -15.32 -0.53 3.62
C LYS A 7 -15.53 0.74 2.78
N ALA A 8 -15.02 1.87 3.24
CA ALA A 8 -15.20 3.15 2.56
C ALA A 8 -14.49 3.22 1.17
N LEU A 9 -13.37 2.52 1.02
CA LEU A 9 -12.70 2.31 -0.28
C LEU A 9 -13.52 1.40 -1.20
N LYS A 10 -14.02 0.26 -0.70
CA LYS A 10 -14.86 -0.68 -1.46
C LYS A 10 -16.15 -0.01 -1.97
N VAL A 11 -16.80 0.83 -1.15
CA VAL A 11 -17.99 1.61 -1.55
C VAL A 11 -17.72 2.57 -2.72
N ARG A 12 -16.46 2.96 -2.93
CA ARG A 12 -16.02 3.81 -4.05
C ARG A 12 -15.45 3.01 -5.22
N ASN A 13 -15.74 1.71 -5.28
CA ASN A 13 -15.27 0.80 -6.32
C ASN A 13 -13.74 0.69 -6.43
N VAL A 14 -13.02 0.97 -5.34
CA VAL A 14 -11.58 0.71 -5.28
C VAL A 14 -11.35 -0.78 -5.06
N ASP A 15 -10.55 -1.42 -5.92
CA ASP A 15 -10.11 -2.81 -5.74
C ASP A 15 -9.11 -2.89 -4.58
N VAL A 16 -9.62 -3.22 -3.40
CA VAL A 16 -8.84 -3.36 -2.17
C VAL A 16 -9.09 -4.72 -1.52
N LEU A 17 -8.00 -5.37 -1.13
CA LEU A 17 -7.99 -6.58 -0.31
C LEU A 17 -7.20 -6.30 0.96
N THR A 18 -7.68 -6.84 2.07
CA THR A 18 -6.86 -6.90 3.28
C THR A 18 -5.88 -8.07 3.22
N VAL A 19 -4.83 -8.02 4.02
CA VAL A 19 -3.89 -9.13 4.20
C VAL A 19 -4.62 -10.42 4.66
N ALA A 20 -5.72 -10.27 5.41
CA ALA A 20 -6.59 -11.38 5.80
C ALA A 20 -7.40 -11.93 4.61
N ASP A 21 -8.02 -11.05 3.79
CA ASP A 21 -8.74 -11.46 2.58
C ASP A 21 -7.82 -12.23 1.61
N ALA A 22 -6.55 -11.84 1.54
CA ALA A 22 -5.53 -12.47 0.69
C ALA A 22 -4.94 -13.78 1.27
N GLY A 23 -5.33 -14.20 2.48
CA GLY A 23 -4.75 -15.37 3.15
C GLY A 23 -3.28 -15.18 3.56
N MET A 24 -2.81 -13.94 3.59
CA MET A 24 -1.43 -13.57 3.93
C MET A 24 -1.28 -13.17 5.41
N PHE A 25 -2.33 -13.36 6.21
CA PHE A 25 -2.31 -13.07 7.64
C PHE A 25 -1.28 -14.00 8.33
N HIS A 26 -0.43 -13.42 9.20
CA HIS A 26 0.76 -14.05 9.82
C HIS A 26 1.97 -14.31 8.91
N ARG A 27 1.92 -13.91 7.63
CA ARG A 27 3.09 -13.95 6.74
C ARG A 27 4.00 -12.75 6.97
N SER A 28 5.29 -12.90 6.66
CA SER A 28 6.25 -11.81 6.79
C SER A 28 5.95 -10.66 5.83
N ASP A 29 6.50 -9.47 6.10
CA ASP A 29 6.33 -8.30 5.22
C ASP A 29 6.93 -8.59 3.82
N GLU A 30 8.01 -9.37 3.74
CA GLU A 30 8.59 -9.86 2.48
C GLU A 30 7.63 -10.78 1.72
N GLU A 31 7.06 -11.80 2.39
CA GLU A 31 6.09 -12.71 1.78
C GLU A 31 4.86 -11.94 1.27
N GLN A 32 4.37 -10.97 2.05
CA GLN A 32 3.26 -10.11 1.65
C GLN A 32 3.61 -9.26 0.41
N LEU A 33 4.81 -8.68 0.36
CA LEU A 33 5.26 -7.87 -0.76
C LEU A 33 5.47 -8.70 -2.03
N ASP A 34 6.00 -9.90 -1.90
CA ASP A 34 6.16 -10.83 -3.03
C ASP A 34 4.80 -11.30 -3.55
N TRP A 35 3.86 -11.63 -2.67
CA TRP A 35 2.49 -11.96 -3.08
C TRP A 35 1.82 -10.78 -3.80
N ALA A 36 1.97 -9.57 -3.25
CA ALA A 36 1.41 -8.36 -3.86
C ALA A 36 2.01 -8.12 -5.25
N LYS A 37 3.32 -8.30 -5.42
CA LYS A 37 3.99 -8.23 -6.73
C LYS A 37 3.44 -9.27 -7.71
N GLN A 38 3.30 -10.53 -7.31
CA GLN A 38 2.79 -11.61 -8.17
C GLN A 38 1.35 -11.37 -8.62
N ASN A 39 0.57 -10.66 -7.80
CA ASN A 39 -0.84 -10.34 -8.09
C ASN A 39 -1.04 -8.92 -8.65
N GLY A 40 0.04 -8.18 -8.95
CA GLY A 40 -0.05 -6.81 -9.48
C GLY A 40 -0.69 -5.80 -8.53
N ARG A 41 -0.51 -5.97 -7.22
CA ARG A 41 -1.14 -5.16 -6.16
C ARG A 41 -0.14 -4.27 -5.44
N VAL A 42 -0.57 -3.05 -5.13
CA VAL A 42 0.18 -2.09 -4.32
C VAL A 42 -0.10 -2.36 -2.84
N ILE A 43 0.94 -2.40 -2.00
CA ILE A 43 0.77 -2.51 -0.55
C ILE A 43 0.47 -1.15 0.05
N PHE A 44 -0.57 -1.06 0.88
CA PHE A 44 -0.77 0.05 1.80
C PHE A 44 -0.42 -0.40 3.21
N SER A 45 0.45 0.33 3.91
CA SER A 45 0.85 -0.02 5.28
C SER A 45 1.08 1.17 6.18
N PHE A 46 0.79 1.00 7.47
CA PHE A 46 1.23 1.90 8.53
C PHE A 46 2.63 1.56 9.06
N ASN A 47 3.14 0.35 8.77
CA ASN A 47 4.48 -0.08 9.15
C ASN A 47 5.53 0.59 8.24
N THR A 48 5.76 1.88 8.47
CA THR A 48 6.63 2.68 7.62
C THR A 48 8.08 2.18 7.66
N ARG A 49 8.55 1.76 8.83
CA ARG A 49 9.95 1.37 9.05
C ARG A 49 10.33 0.13 8.23
N ASP A 50 9.54 -0.94 8.34
CA ASP A 50 9.92 -2.22 7.73
C ASP A 50 9.73 -2.20 6.22
N PHE A 51 8.61 -1.66 5.73
CA PHE A 51 8.38 -1.57 4.28
C PHE A 51 9.33 -0.59 3.58
N TYR A 52 9.76 0.50 4.24
CA TYR A 52 10.80 1.37 3.68
C TYR A 52 12.17 0.68 3.61
N ARG A 53 12.54 -0.08 4.65
CA ARG A 53 13.76 -0.91 4.64
C ARG A 53 13.70 -1.98 3.55
N LEU A 54 12.55 -2.61 3.38
CA LEU A 54 12.34 -3.64 2.37
C LEU A 54 12.44 -3.06 0.96
N HIS A 55 11.79 -1.93 0.70
CA HIS A 55 11.90 -1.18 -0.55
C HIS A 55 13.37 -0.88 -0.91
N THR A 56 14.10 -0.24 0.00
CA THR A 56 15.52 0.12 -0.22
C THR A 56 16.41 -1.11 -0.45
N THR A 57 16.11 -2.23 0.23
CA THR A 57 16.80 -3.51 0.01
C THR A 57 16.51 -4.07 -1.39
N LEU A 58 15.27 -4.00 -1.87
CA LEU A 58 14.93 -4.47 -3.21
C LEU A 58 15.57 -3.60 -4.29
N VAL A 59 15.48 -2.28 -4.16
CA VAL A 59 16.09 -1.32 -5.09
C VAL A 59 17.60 -1.54 -5.19
N SER A 60 18.31 -1.72 -4.07
CA SER A 60 19.76 -1.97 -4.09
C SER A 60 20.14 -3.30 -4.74
N LYS A 61 19.22 -4.27 -4.80
CA LYS A 61 19.39 -5.56 -5.50
C LYS A 61 18.92 -5.52 -6.96
N GLY A 62 18.46 -4.37 -7.47
CA GLY A 62 17.86 -4.25 -8.80
C GLY A 62 16.52 -4.98 -8.94
N LEU A 63 15.89 -5.31 -7.82
CA LEU A 63 14.58 -5.96 -7.77
C LEU A 63 13.48 -4.90 -7.64
N SER A 64 12.29 -5.24 -8.15
CA SER A 64 11.12 -4.36 -8.12
C SER A 64 9.93 -5.03 -7.42
N HIS A 65 8.93 -4.23 -7.05
CA HIS A 65 7.64 -4.62 -6.48
C HIS A 65 6.51 -3.87 -7.21
N ALA A 66 5.25 -4.24 -6.99
CA ALA A 66 4.13 -3.58 -7.67
C ALA A 66 3.83 -2.15 -7.16
N GLY A 67 4.30 -1.81 -5.96
CA GLY A 67 4.24 -0.46 -5.39
C GLY A 67 3.99 -0.51 -3.88
N ILE A 68 4.39 0.53 -3.16
CA ILE A 68 4.19 0.64 -1.72
C ILE A 68 3.65 2.04 -1.39
N ILE A 69 2.60 2.12 -0.58
CA ILE A 69 2.05 3.35 -0.03
C ILE A 69 2.19 3.29 1.49
N LEU A 70 2.91 4.26 2.06
CA LEU A 70 3.14 4.35 3.51
C LEU A 70 2.39 5.53 4.10
N ALA A 71 1.69 5.26 5.20
CA ALA A 71 1.04 6.29 6.00
C ALA A 71 1.54 6.23 7.45
N PRO A 72 1.85 7.36 8.09
CA PRO A 72 2.14 7.37 9.52
C PRO A 72 0.91 6.97 10.32
N GLN A 73 1.06 5.99 11.20
CA GLN A 73 -0.01 5.53 12.09
C GLN A 73 -0.49 6.69 12.99
N GLN A 74 -1.79 6.73 13.30
CA GLN A 74 -2.43 7.68 14.22
C GLN A 74 -2.39 9.18 13.83
N ARG A 75 -1.78 9.54 12.70
CA ARG A 75 -1.72 10.95 12.26
C ARG A 75 -2.95 11.40 11.46
N TYR A 76 -3.65 10.47 10.83
CA TYR A 76 -4.70 10.76 9.86
C TYR A 76 -6.00 10.07 10.24
N GLY A 77 -7.11 10.82 10.18
CA GLY A 77 -8.45 10.24 10.26
C GLY A 77 -8.78 9.47 8.98
N ILE A 78 -9.85 8.67 9.03
CA ILE A 78 -10.32 7.88 7.86
C ILE A 78 -10.54 8.79 6.64
N GLY A 79 -11.12 9.99 6.83
CA GLY A 79 -11.36 10.95 5.74
C GLY A 79 -10.08 11.41 5.04
N ASP A 80 -9.01 11.65 5.78
CA ASP A 80 -7.71 12.06 5.23
C ASP A 80 -7.06 10.89 4.47
N LEU A 81 -7.07 9.70 5.07
CA LEU A 81 -6.56 8.48 4.43
C LEU A 81 -7.26 8.22 3.09
N MET A 82 -8.59 8.34 3.08
CA MET A 82 -9.40 8.18 1.88
C MET A 82 -9.08 9.22 0.82
N ARG A 83 -8.99 10.50 1.21
CA ARG A 83 -8.67 11.58 0.27
C ARG A 83 -7.31 11.34 -0.39
N GLY A 84 -6.30 10.99 0.41
CA GLY A 84 -4.96 10.69 -0.09
C GLY A 84 -4.96 9.50 -1.05
N VAL A 85 -5.58 8.38 -0.68
CA VAL A 85 -5.59 7.17 -1.52
C VAL A 85 -6.35 7.40 -2.82
N LEU A 86 -7.52 8.04 -2.78
CA LEU A 86 -8.29 8.34 -3.98
C LEU A 86 -7.55 9.29 -4.91
N ARG A 87 -6.89 10.31 -4.36
CA ARG A 87 -6.08 11.24 -5.16
C ARG A 87 -4.92 10.52 -5.84
N LEU A 88 -4.21 9.65 -5.12
CA LEU A 88 -3.11 8.86 -5.66
C LEU A 88 -3.59 7.95 -6.80
N ILE A 89 -4.65 7.16 -6.58
CA ILE A 89 -5.19 6.24 -7.59
C ILE A 89 -5.68 6.98 -8.84
N ASN A 90 -6.23 8.18 -8.69
CA ASN A 90 -6.67 9.01 -9.83
C ASN A 90 -5.50 9.71 -10.55
N THR A 91 -4.30 9.72 -9.97
CA THR A 91 -3.14 10.43 -10.54
C THR A 91 -2.10 9.47 -11.12
N LYS A 92 -1.85 8.33 -10.46
CA LYS A 92 -0.82 7.37 -10.87
C LYS A 92 -1.44 6.06 -11.35
N SER A 93 -1.00 5.62 -12.52
CA SER A 93 -1.28 4.29 -13.04
C SER A 93 -0.52 3.20 -12.28
N SER A 94 -0.95 1.95 -12.45
CA SER A 94 -0.25 0.78 -11.90
C SER A 94 1.18 0.65 -12.43
N ALA A 95 1.41 1.01 -13.69
CA ALA A 95 2.73 1.03 -14.30
C ALA A 95 3.65 2.08 -13.64
N GLU A 96 3.13 3.27 -13.35
CA GLU A 96 3.89 4.31 -12.64
C GLU A 96 4.16 3.97 -11.18
N MET A 97 3.36 3.10 -10.57
CA MET A 97 3.59 2.62 -9.21
C MET A 97 4.63 1.49 -9.12
N GLN A 98 4.99 0.86 -10.25
CA GLN A 98 5.93 -0.25 -10.25
C GLN A 98 7.32 0.21 -9.75
N GLY A 99 7.78 -0.46 -8.69
CA GLY A 99 9.03 -0.13 -7.99
C GLY A 99 8.99 1.17 -7.20
N GLN A 100 7.85 1.87 -7.13
CA GLN A 100 7.72 3.14 -6.42
C GLN A 100 7.21 2.97 -4.99
N LEU A 101 7.75 3.80 -4.11
CA LEU A 101 7.25 3.99 -2.76
C LEU A 101 6.71 5.41 -2.62
N GLU A 102 5.46 5.53 -2.20
CA GLU A 102 4.77 6.79 -1.99
C GLU A 102 4.43 6.98 -0.51
N PHE A 103 4.68 8.18 0.00
CA PHE A 103 4.15 8.58 1.30
C PHE A 103 2.79 9.23 1.09
N LEU A 104 1.77 8.72 1.79
CA LEU A 104 0.40 9.21 1.67
C LEU A 104 0.29 10.71 2.02
N SER A 105 1.19 11.21 2.86
CA SER A 105 1.27 12.63 3.22
C SER A 105 1.48 13.58 2.03
N HIS A 106 2.01 13.11 0.89
CA HIS A 106 2.13 13.93 -0.32
C HIS A 106 0.78 14.12 -1.06
N TRP A 107 -0.24 13.37 -0.66
CA TRP A 107 -1.52 13.27 -1.34
C TRP A 107 -2.68 13.83 -0.52
N ILE A 108 -2.44 14.22 0.73
CA ILE A 108 -3.42 14.77 1.67
C ILE A 108 -3.38 16.29 1.68
#